data_AF-A0A3P7K8Y3-F1
#
_entry.id   AF-A0A3P7K8Y3-F1
#
_cell.length_a   1.000
_cell.length_b   1.000
_cell.length_c   1.000
_cell.angle_alpha   90.00
_cell.angle_beta   90.00
_cell.angle_gamma   90.00
#
_symmetry.space_group_name_H-M   'P 1'
#
loop_
_entity.id
_entity.type
_entity.pdbx_description
1 polymer ?
#
loop_
_entity_poly.entity_id
_entity_poly.type
_entity_poly.pdbx_seq_one_letter_code
_entity_poly.pdbx_strand_id
1 'polypeptide(L)'
;MTAKEYMQCVTAVDAVWLAELGPMFYSVKESRTSRSEKRMESVRTAETMEEEMREAQREMQRRKEESERAFKRPDSVRIVDVGRSVRSKHWGM
;
A
#
# COMPACT_ATOMS: atom_id res chain seq x y z
N MET A 1 43.82 29.94 -11.96
CA MET A 1 43.89 28.48 -11.75
C MET A 1 45.36 28.12 -11.63
N THR A 2 45.77 27.47 -10.53
CA THR A 2 47.15 26.98 -10.35
C THR A 2 47.32 25.62 -11.02
N ALA A 3 48.55 25.18 -11.25
CA ALA A 3 48.82 23.87 -11.88
C ALA A 3 48.30 22.66 -11.07
N LYS A 4 48.01 22.86 -9.79
CA LYS A 4 47.38 21.87 -8.91
C LYS A 4 46.17 22.49 -8.25
N GLU A 5 45.13 21.70 -8.08
CA GLU A 5 43.94 22.04 -7.33
C GLU A 5 44.05 21.44 -5.94
N TYR A 6 43.75 22.24 -4.92
CA TYR A 6 43.80 21.83 -3.53
C TYR A 6 42.43 22.08 -2.89
N MET A 7 41.92 21.08 -2.18
CA MET A 7 40.70 21.22 -1.38
C MET A 7 41.05 21.77 0.00
N GLN A 8 40.32 22.79 0.46
CA GLN A 8 40.46 23.38 1.79
C GLN A 8 39.32 22.91 2.70
N CYS A 9 39.58 22.84 4.01
CA CYS A 9 38.61 22.42 5.02
C CYS A 9 37.99 21.02 4.77
N VAL A 10 38.84 19.99 4.65
CA VAL A 10 38.41 18.60 4.39
C VAL A 10 38.30 17.81 5.70
N THR A 11 37.20 17.10 5.89
CA THR A 11 36.97 16.17 7.01
C THR A 11 36.62 14.78 6.47
N ALA A 12 36.98 13.72 7.21
CA ALA A 12 36.54 12.37 6.86
C ALA A 12 35.02 12.23 7.05
N VAL A 13 34.36 11.51 6.14
CA VAL A 13 32.90 11.27 6.14
C VAL A 13 32.66 9.79 5.84
N ASP A 14 31.66 9.19 6.51
CA ASP A 14 31.24 7.83 6.21
C ASP A 14 30.51 7.77 4.86
N ALA A 15 30.84 6.76 4.05
CA ALA A 15 30.18 6.52 2.77
C ALA A 15 28.69 6.20 2.94
N VAL A 16 28.29 5.57 4.04
CA VAL A 16 26.89 5.24 4.32
C VAL A 16 26.05 6.51 4.47
N TRP A 17 26.58 7.53 5.16
CA TRP A 17 25.87 8.81 5.34
C TRP A 17 25.58 9.51 4.02
N LEU A 18 26.51 9.43 3.05
CA LEU A 18 26.28 10.01 1.72
C LEU A 18 25.18 9.27 0.96
N ALA A 19 25.12 7.95 1.07
CA ALA A 19 24.06 7.15 0.44
C ALA A 19 22.68 7.42 1.06
N GLU A 20 22.61 7.69 2.37
CA GLU A 20 21.37 8.02 3.07
C GLU A 20 20.87 9.44 2.75
N LEU A 21 21.77 10.45 2.77
CA LEU A 21 21.40 11.85 2.55
C LEU A 21 21.23 12.21 1.06
N GLY A 22 21.92 11.48 0.17
CA GLY A 22 21.94 11.72 -1.26
C GLY A 22 21.71 10.45 -2.08
N PRO A 23 20.58 9.74 -1.92
CA PRO A 23 20.36 8.44 -2.58
C PRO A 23 20.25 8.55 -4.11
N MET A 24 19.97 9.75 -4.65
CA MET A 24 19.97 10.00 -6.10
C MET A 24 21.38 10.07 -6.69
N PHE A 25 22.39 10.39 -5.88
CA PHE A 25 23.77 10.64 -6.33
C PHE A 25 24.74 9.54 -5.88
N TYR A 26 24.51 8.93 -4.72
CA TYR A 26 25.45 8.00 -4.08
C TYR A 26 24.83 6.65 -3.79
N SER A 27 25.61 5.58 -4.04
CA SER A 27 25.31 4.23 -3.60
C SER A 27 26.59 3.53 -3.13
N VAL A 28 26.49 2.73 -2.06
CA VAL A 28 27.64 2.02 -1.51
C VAL A 28 27.84 0.70 -2.26
N LYS A 29 29.03 0.52 -2.85
CA LYS A 29 29.38 -0.74 -3.51
C LYS A 29 29.93 -1.73 -2.49
N GLU A 30 29.09 -2.65 -2.06
CA GLU A 30 29.51 -3.78 -1.23
C GLU A 30 30.26 -4.81 -2.08
N SER A 31 31.59 -4.75 -2.05
CA SER A 31 32.47 -5.63 -2.82
C SER A 31 32.66 -7.02 -2.19
N ARG A 32 32.17 -7.24 -0.97
CA ARG A 32 32.38 -8.47 -0.18
C ARG A 32 31.14 -9.35 0.00
N THR A 33 29.94 -8.85 -0.27
CA THR A 33 28.75 -9.70 -0.28
C THR A 33 28.83 -10.64 -1.49
N SER A 34 28.82 -11.95 -1.24
CA SER A 34 28.88 -12.93 -2.32
C SER A 34 27.64 -12.78 -3.22
N ARG A 35 27.74 -13.15 -4.51
CA ARG A 35 26.57 -13.19 -5.41
C ARG A 35 25.39 -13.97 -4.80
N SER A 36 25.69 -14.93 -3.94
CA SER A 36 24.72 -15.75 -3.22
C SER A 36 23.94 -14.97 -2.17
N GLU A 37 24.57 -14.03 -1.46
CA GLU A 37 23.92 -13.23 -0.43
C GLU A 37 23.00 -12.18 -1.04
N LYS A 38 23.42 -11.50 -2.11
CA LYS A 38 22.51 -10.66 -2.93
C LYS A 38 21.32 -11.44 -3.47
N ARG A 39 21.54 -12.68 -3.91
CA ARG A 39 20.45 -13.55 -4.38
C ARG A 39 19.50 -13.89 -3.23
N MET A 40 20.02 -14.25 -2.06
CA MET A 40 19.20 -14.55 -0.90
C MET A 40 18.40 -13.34 -0.44
N GLU A 41 19.00 -12.16 -0.43
CA GLU A 41 18.31 -10.91 -0.10
C GLU A 41 17.21 -10.60 -1.12
N SER A 42 17.47 -10.77 -2.42
CA SER A 42 16.45 -10.58 -3.46
C SER A 42 15.28 -11.55 -3.34
N VAL A 43 15.56 -12.80 -2.93
CA VAL A 43 14.51 -13.80 -2.66
C VAL A 43 13.71 -13.40 -1.43
N ARG A 44 14.38 -13.00 -0.33
CA ARG A 44 13.70 -12.54 0.89
C ARG A 44 12.81 -11.33 0.63
N THR A 45 13.30 -10.35 -0.13
CA THR A 45 12.50 -9.18 -0.49
C THR A 45 11.30 -9.56 -1.35
N ALA A 46 11.47 -10.47 -2.31
CA ALA A 46 10.36 -10.99 -3.11
C ALA A 46 9.33 -11.71 -2.24
N GLU A 47 9.77 -12.57 -1.33
CA GLU A 47 8.90 -13.30 -0.38
C GLU A 47 8.10 -12.32 0.51
N THR A 48 8.75 -11.30 1.06
CA THR A 48 8.05 -10.28 1.87
C THR A 48 7.01 -9.51 1.05
N MET A 49 7.35 -9.15 -0.20
CA MET A 49 6.43 -8.44 -1.09
C MET A 49 5.23 -9.30 -1.51
N GLU A 50 5.44 -10.60 -1.76
CA GLU A 50 4.36 -11.54 -2.07
C GLU A 50 3.40 -11.70 -0.89
N GLU A 51 3.92 -11.77 0.33
CA GLU A 51 3.09 -11.88 1.53
C GLU A 51 2.22 -10.64 1.75
N GLU A 52 2.80 -9.44 1.65
CA GLU A 52 2.07 -8.18 1.72
C GLU A 52 0.98 -8.09 0.64
N MET A 53 1.28 -8.52 -0.60
CA MET A 53 0.31 -8.52 -1.69
C MET A 53 -0.87 -9.48 -1.40
N ARG A 54 -0.59 -10.66 -0.84
CA ARG A 54 -1.62 -11.64 -0.47
C ARG A 54 -2.54 -11.09 0.62
N GLU A 55 -2.00 -10.40 1.62
CA GLU A 55 -2.79 -9.76 2.67
C GLU A 55 -3.66 -8.64 2.12
N ALA A 56 -3.08 -7.77 1.29
CA ALA A 56 -3.82 -6.70 0.61
C ALA A 56 -4.96 -7.25 -0.26
N GLN A 57 -4.73 -8.36 -0.97
CA GLN A 57 -5.74 -9.03 -1.79
C GLN A 57 -6.88 -9.60 -0.96
N ARG A 58 -6.59 -10.22 0.19
CA ARG A 58 -7.62 -10.72 1.13
C ARG A 58 -8.49 -9.57 1.67
N GLU A 59 -7.86 -8.47 2.05
CA GLU A 59 -8.59 -7.29 2.54
C GLU A 59 -9.47 -6.67 1.44
N MET A 60 -8.95 -6.58 0.21
CA MET A 60 -9.75 -6.12 -0.93
C MET A 60 -10.93 -7.04 -1.23
N GLN A 61 -10.76 -8.36 -1.16
CA GLN A 61 -11.87 -9.31 -1.32
C GLN A 61 -12.92 -9.16 -0.23
N ARG A 62 -12.51 -9.03 1.04
CA ARG A 62 -13.42 -8.78 2.16
C ARG A 62 -14.25 -7.52 1.97
N ARG A 63 -13.60 -6.41 1.60
CA ARG A 63 -14.28 -5.14 1.29
C ARG A 63 -15.23 -5.26 0.10
N LYS A 64 -14.82 -6.00 -0.94
CA LYS A 64 -15.67 -6.25 -2.10
C LYS A 64 -16.91 -7.04 -1.71
N GLU A 65 -16.77 -8.12 -0.95
CA GLU A 65 -17.91 -8.90 -0.45
C GLU A 65 -18.85 -8.08 0.44
N GLU A 66 -18.32 -7.24 1.33
CA GLU A 66 -19.12 -6.33 2.15
C GLU A 66 -19.90 -5.33 1.29
N SER A 67 -19.25 -4.75 0.27
CA SER A 67 -19.89 -3.84 -0.68
C SER A 67 -20.96 -4.53 -1.53
N GLU A 68 -20.71 -5.77 -1.96
CA GLU A 68 -21.67 -6.56 -2.72
C GLU A 68 -22.84 -7.02 -1.85
N ARG A 69 -22.61 -7.36 -0.58
CA ARG A 69 -23.67 -7.66 0.39
C ARG A 69 -24.49 -6.43 0.74
N ALA A 70 -23.86 -5.26 0.87
CA ALA A 70 -24.55 -3.99 1.05
C ALA A 70 -25.39 -3.63 -0.19
N PHE A 71 -24.87 -3.88 -1.40
CA PHE A 71 -25.57 -3.65 -2.66
C PHE A 71 -26.70 -4.67 -2.93
N LYS A 72 -26.56 -5.92 -2.49
CA LYS A 72 -27.56 -6.99 -2.63
C LYS A 72 -28.64 -6.97 -1.56
N ARG A 73 -28.55 -6.14 -0.51
CA ARG A 73 -29.68 -5.89 0.39
C ARG A 73 -30.79 -5.27 -0.47
N PRO A 74 -31.94 -5.94 -0.66
CA PRO A 74 -33.01 -5.32 -1.39
C PRO A 74 -33.43 -4.08 -0.61
N ASP A 75 -33.43 -2.93 -1.28
CA ASP A 75 -34.11 -1.73 -0.82
C ASP A 75 -35.59 -2.09 -0.63
N SER A 76 -35.93 -2.58 0.56
CA SER A 76 -37.30 -2.61 1.07
C SER A 76 -37.69 -1.23 1.62
N VAL A 77 -37.06 -0.17 1.10
CA VAL A 77 -37.53 1.20 1.24
C VAL A 77 -38.89 1.23 0.55
N ARG A 78 -39.94 1.05 1.34
CA ARG A 78 -41.31 1.34 0.96
C ARG A 78 -41.35 2.83 0.68
N ILE A 79 -41.12 3.22 -0.57
CA ILE A 79 -41.42 4.55 -1.08
C ILE A 79 -42.94 4.68 -0.95
N VAL A 80 -43.38 5.31 0.13
CA VAL A 80 -44.77 5.64 0.36
C VAL A 80 -45.10 6.84 -0.51
N ASP A 81 -45.72 6.60 -1.65
CA ASP A 81 -46.43 7.66 -2.37
C ASP A 81 -47.48 8.26 -1.42
N VAL A 82 -47.39 9.57 -1.21
CA VAL A 82 -48.37 10.35 -0.44
C VAL A 82 -49.73 10.20 -1.12
N GLY A 83 -50.65 9.44 -0.50
CA GLY A 83 -52.06 9.43 -0.92
C GLY A 83 -52.82 8.09 -0.85
N ARG A 84 -52.20 6.94 -0.54
CA ARG A 84 -52.94 5.66 -0.48
C ARG A 84 -53.54 5.40 0.91
N SER A 85 -54.75 5.93 1.15
CA SER A 85 -55.57 5.67 2.34
C SER A 85 -56.06 4.21 2.38
N VAL A 86 -55.55 3.40 3.32
CA VAL A 86 -56.16 2.11 3.68
C VAL A 86 -57.10 2.33 4.86
N ARG A 87 -58.41 2.42 4.61
CA ARG A 87 -59.42 2.50 5.68
C ARG A 87 -60.42 1.35 5.58
N SER A 88 -60.23 0.41 6.51
CA SER A 88 -61.20 -0.41 7.26
C SER A 88 -62.26 -1.23 6.51
N LYS A 89 -62.12 -2.56 6.55
CA LYS A 89 -63.22 -3.51 6.34
C LYS A 89 -63.97 -3.71 7.67
N HIS A 90 -65.22 -3.23 7.73
CA HIS A 90 -66.18 -3.60 8.76
C HIS A 90 -66.82 -4.95 8.39
N TRP A 91 -66.90 -5.86 9.35
CA TRP A 91 -67.71 -7.09 9.31
C TRP A 91 -68.69 -7.04 10.48
N GLY A 92 -69.99 -7.26 10.23
CA GLY A 92 -70.98 -7.53 11.28
C GLY A 92 -72.42 -7.21 10.90
N MET A 93 -73.15 -8.27 10.50
CA MET A 93 -74.61 -8.42 10.22
C MET A 93 -75.18 -7.79 8.95
#